data_AF-A0AAP5QH95-F1
#
_entry.id   AF-A0AAP5QH95-F1
#
_cell.length_a   1.000
_cell.length_b   1.000
_cell.length_c   1.000
_cell.angle_alpha   90.00
_cell.angle_beta   90.00
_cell.angle_gamma   90.00
#
_symmetry.space_group_name_H-M   'P 1'
#
loop_
_entity.id
_entity.type
_entity.pdbx_description
1 polymer ?
#
loop_
_entity_poly.entity_id
_entity_poly.type
_entity_poly.pdbx_seq_one_letter_code
_entity_poly.pdbx_strand_id
1 'polypeptide(L)'
;MGSILEMMIVLLGAAVLTMQGIKEDVAHQRTVLLQNEGQHQASINAALSDYITNNVGLLIPPGFSQTSSTALAAPTLAQLSAQSNTKVTYKTGPFWGGVYQISLSVVPASCSASAGDCHIASLLYPSQPLMLGGKPDVAGAGAVAYAGGNQFGYSTNKAPGTITGLNAKWSTPNPNGNVPASIVAINGFGNDANSPYYRRDGALPLTGALAGGGQDANNLKNINATGNVAAATVSLQAGNSLNISTGATYYGDTTNAAVRTNGSLYLQNKAGTAAANIAQVGNVNSSGTITAPTVNFNTTAGTCSWNTVTLRANNQMWVCNQWGNWVPISQLIGNVMTVAKYVNQTDTAGIGKPSCTSGTPTATIVPQNIGLNVAANPPWESSIYRLNDMGTWWSVQISLQDANGTWYSGNTMGLAAEVQTQCTYSNE
;
A
#
# COMPACT_ATOMS: atom_id res chain seq x y z
N MET A 1 -70.31 -13.18 59.44
CA MET A 1 -71.34 -13.21 58.39
C MET A 1 -71.19 -11.93 57.61
N GLY A 2 -70.64 -12.00 56.39
CA GLY A 2 -70.50 -10.81 55.54
C GLY A 2 -71.89 -10.28 55.18
N SER A 3 -72.07 -8.96 55.22
CA SER A 3 -73.32 -8.30 54.85
C SER A 3 -73.63 -8.58 53.37
N ILE A 4 -74.91 -8.75 53.01
CA ILE A 4 -75.35 -8.94 51.61
C ILE A 4 -74.79 -7.83 50.69
N LEU A 5 -74.62 -6.62 51.22
CA LEU A 5 -74.05 -5.48 50.50
C LEU A 5 -72.58 -5.71 50.09
N GLU A 6 -71.81 -6.39 50.95
CA GLU A 6 -70.38 -6.64 50.76
C GLU A 6 -70.16 -7.74 49.71
N MET A 7 -71.01 -8.78 49.70
CA MET A 7 -71.03 -9.79 48.64
C MET A 7 -71.41 -9.20 47.27
N MET A 8 -72.36 -8.26 47.21
CA MET A 8 -72.74 -7.60 45.95
C MET A 8 -71.61 -6.76 45.35
N ILE A 9 -70.86 -6.02 46.18
CA ILE A 9 -69.74 -5.20 45.71
C ILE A 9 -68.59 -6.08 45.21
N VAL A 10 -68.29 -7.18 45.90
CA VAL A 10 -67.25 -8.14 45.46
C VAL A 10 -67.62 -8.82 44.15
N LEU A 11 -68.89 -9.22 43.97
CA LEU A 11 -69.37 -9.81 42.72
C LEU A 11 -69.31 -8.82 41.55
N LEU A 12 -69.69 -7.57 41.76
CA LEU A 12 -69.58 -6.52 40.74
C LEU A 12 -68.12 -6.20 40.39
N GLY A 13 -67.24 -6.10 41.39
CA GLY A 13 -65.80 -5.88 41.18
C GLY A 13 -65.15 -7.03 40.41
N ALA A 14 -65.46 -8.28 40.76
CA ALA A 14 -64.97 -9.46 40.06
C ALA A 14 -65.50 -9.54 38.61
N ALA A 15 -66.78 -9.23 38.38
CA ALA A 15 -67.36 -9.17 37.03
C ALA A 15 -66.71 -8.08 36.16
N VAL A 16 -66.41 -6.91 36.72
CA VAL A 16 -65.74 -5.82 35.97
C VAL A 16 -64.29 -6.17 35.64
N LEU A 17 -63.54 -6.72 36.58
CA LEU A 17 -62.14 -7.13 36.36
C LEU A 17 -62.02 -8.29 35.37
N THR A 18 -62.93 -9.28 35.44
CA THR A 18 -62.97 -10.37 34.45
C THR A 18 -63.36 -9.87 33.07
N MET A 19 -64.32 -8.94 32.95
CA MET A 19 -64.63 -8.29 31.67
C MET A 19 -63.47 -7.48 31.11
N GLN A 20 -62.68 -6.81 31.97
CA GLN A 20 -61.47 -6.10 31.55
C GLN A 20 -60.39 -7.08 31.06
N GLY A 21 -60.16 -8.17 31.80
CA GLY A 21 -59.21 -9.21 31.41
C GLY A 21 -59.57 -9.90 30.09
N ILE A 22 -60.85 -10.19 29.85
CA ILE A 22 -61.33 -10.74 28.56
C ILE A 22 -61.10 -9.74 27.42
N LYS A 23 -61.35 -8.45 27.65
CA LYS A 23 -61.12 -7.41 26.62
C LYS A 23 -59.65 -7.27 26.26
N GLU A 24 -58.77 -7.34 27.25
CA GLU A 24 -57.32 -7.25 27.05
C GLU A 24 -56.77 -8.50 26.34
N ASP A 25 -57.22 -9.69 26.74
CA ASP A 25 -56.84 -10.95 26.07
C ASP A 25 -57.32 -10.99 24.61
N VAL A 26 -58.57 -10.56 24.34
CA VAL A 26 -59.08 -10.44 22.97
C VAL A 26 -58.28 -9.43 22.14
N ALA A 27 -57.87 -8.30 22.73
CA ALA A 27 -57.03 -7.32 22.04
C ALA A 27 -55.62 -7.85 21.75
N HIS A 28 -55.05 -8.61 22.69
CA HIS A 28 -53.75 -9.26 22.52
C HIS A 28 -53.80 -10.34 21.42
N GLN A 29 -54.76 -11.27 21.49
CA GLN A 29 -54.95 -12.30 20.48
C GLN A 29 -55.18 -11.71 19.09
N ARG A 30 -55.96 -10.62 18.99
CA ARG A 30 -56.16 -9.89 17.75
C ARG A 30 -54.85 -9.33 17.20
N THR A 31 -54.02 -8.74 18.05
CA THR A 31 -52.72 -8.19 17.65
C THR A 31 -51.79 -9.28 17.12
N VAL A 32 -51.73 -10.42 17.81
CA VAL A 32 -50.96 -11.60 17.36
C VAL A 32 -51.46 -12.09 16.01
N LEU A 33 -52.78 -12.14 15.81
CA LEU A 33 -53.39 -12.58 14.57
C LEU A 33 -53.07 -11.62 13.40
N LEU A 34 -53.10 -10.30 13.64
CA LEU A 34 -52.69 -9.28 12.67
C LEU A 34 -51.18 -9.37 12.34
N GLN A 35 -50.34 -9.62 13.33
CA GLN A 35 -48.89 -9.78 13.13
C GLN A 35 -48.58 -11.04 12.31
N ASN A 36 -49.21 -12.17 12.63
CA ASN A 36 -49.06 -13.41 11.89
C ASN A 36 -49.48 -13.26 10.43
N GLU A 37 -50.56 -12.51 10.18
CA GLU A 37 -51.02 -12.19 8.84
C GLU A 37 -50.01 -11.30 8.08
N GLY A 38 -49.42 -10.30 8.74
CA GLY A 38 -48.34 -9.50 8.14
C GLY A 38 -47.12 -10.34 7.77
N GLN A 39 -46.70 -11.26 8.64
CA GLN A 39 -45.61 -12.20 8.34
C GLN A 39 -45.98 -13.17 7.22
N HIS A 40 -47.24 -13.62 7.17
CA HIS A 40 -47.72 -14.47 6.08
C HIS A 40 -47.64 -13.75 4.73
N GLN A 41 -48.13 -12.51 4.66
CA GLN A 41 -48.03 -11.69 3.45
C GLN A 41 -46.56 -11.39 3.08
N ALA A 42 -45.69 -11.17 4.07
CA ALA A 42 -44.25 -10.99 3.82
C ALA A 42 -43.64 -12.25 3.18
N SER A 43 -44.05 -13.45 3.62
CA SER A 43 -43.60 -14.70 3.00
C SER A 43 -44.06 -14.88 1.54
N ILE A 44 -45.26 -14.39 1.20
CA ILE A 44 -45.76 -14.38 -0.18
C ILE A 44 -44.98 -13.33 -1.01
N ASN A 45 -44.72 -12.15 -0.45
CA ASN A 45 -43.97 -11.08 -1.11
C ASN A 45 -42.50 -11.49 -1.38
N ALA A 46 -41.90 -12.26 -0.46
CA ALA A 46 -40.57 -12.85 -0.65
C ALA A 46 -40.58 -13.87 -1.79
N ALA A 47 -41.58 -14.76 -1.85
CA ALA A 47 -41.71 -15.71 -2.96
C ALA A 47 -42.00 -15.05 -4.31
N LEU A 48 -42.75 -13.93 -4.30
CA LEU A 48 -42.93 -13.09 -5.48
C LEU A 48 -41.60 -12.50 -5.96
N SER A 49 -40.76 -12.06 -5.04
CA SER A 49 -39.40 -11.57 -5.35
C SER A 49 -38.52 -12.69 -5.93
N ASP A 50 -38.57 -13.90 -5.36
CA ASP A 50 -37.87 -15.08 -5.89
C ASP A 50 -38.35 -15.44 -7.31
N TYR A 51 -39.67 -15.40 -7.56
CA TYR A 51 -40.23 -15.62 -8.88
C TYR A 51 -39.73 -14.58 -9.89
N ILE A 52 -39.77 -13.29 -9.57
CA ILE A 52 -39.27 -12.23 -10.46
C ILE A 52 -37.79 -12.47 -10.78
N THR A 53 -36.97 -12.81 -9.78
CA THR A 53 -35.55 -13.11 -9.94
C THR A 53 -35.32 -14.28 -10.91
N ASN A 54 -36.03 -15.39 -10.70
CA ASN A 54 -35.87 -16.61 -11.50
C ASN A 54 -36.35 -16.45 -12.94
N ASN A 55 -37.27 -15.52 -13.20
CA ASN A 55 -37.91 -15.34 -14.51
C ASN A 55 -37.55 -14.01 -15.16
N VAL A 56 -36.57 -13.24 -14.65
CA VAL A 56 -36.28 -11.90 -15.15
C VAL A 56 -35.94 -11.88 -16.65
N GLY A 57 -35.21 -12.88 -17.15
CA GLY A 57 -34.89 -13.00 -18.58
C GLY A 57 -36.09 -13.37 -19.47
N LEU A 58 -37.17 -13.89 -18.89
CA LEU A 58 -38.45 -14.11 -19.59
C LEU A 58 -39.34 -12.87 -19.52
N LEU A 59 -39.34 -12.18 -18.38
CA LEU A 59 -40.17 -11.01 -18.12
C LEU A 59 -39.63 -9.74 -18.81
N ILE A 60 -38.30 -9.62 -18.94
CA ILE A 60 -37.60 -8.57 -19.69
C ILE A 60 -36.62 -9.28 -20.65
N PRO A 61 -37.09 -9.74 -21.83
CA PRO A 61 -36.24 -10.45 -22.78
C PRO A 61 -35.19 -9.53 -23.42
N PRO A 62 -34.11 -10.10 -23.99
CA PRO A 62 -33.14 -9.33 -24.76
C PRO A 62 -33.80 -8.50 -25.87
N GLY A 63 -33.53 -7.20 -25.90
CA GLY A 63 -34.13 -6.26 -26.86
C GLY A 63 -35.44 -5.62 -26.39
N PHE A 64 -35.93 -5.94 -25.19
CA PHE A 64 -37.11 -5.26 -24.62
C PHE A 64 -36.86 -3.75 -24.47
N SER A 65 -37.83 -2.95 -24.91
CA SER A 65 -37.88 -1.51 -24.66
C SER A 65 -39.32 -1.05 -24.58
N GLN A 66 -39.57 -0.01 -23.78
CA GLN A 66 -40.90 0.56 -23.63
C GLN A 66 -40.84 2.09 -23.49
N THR A 67 -41.94 2.76 -23.85
CA THR A 67 -42.16 4.21 -23.65
C THR A 67 -43.34 4.50 -22.72
N SER A 68 -44.04 3.46 -22.28
CA SER A 68 -45.07 3.50 -21.24
C SER A 68 -44.91 2.27 -20.35
N SER A 69 -45.20 2.39 -19.05
CA SER A 69 -45.12 1.24 -18.13
C SER A 69 -46.05 0.12 -18.58
N THR A 70 -45.48 -1.04 -18.94
CA THR A 70 -46.23 -2.18 -19.44
C THR A 70 -46.61 -3.10 -18.28
N ALA A 71 -47.90 -3.45 -18.17
CA ALA A 71 -48.34 -4.47 -17.22
C ALA A 71 -47.86 -5.86 -17.66
N LEU A 72 -47.37 -6.65 -16.71
CA LEU A 72 -46.94 -8.03 -16.91
C LEU A 72 -47.99 -8.98 -16.35
N ALA A 73 -48.07 -10.18 -16.93
CA ALA A 73 -48.94 -11.24 -16.41
C ALA A 73 -48.53 -11.60 -14.98
N ALA A 74 -49.47 -11.49 -14.04
CA ALA A 74 -49.22 -11.79 -12.64
C ALA A 74 -49.07 -13.31 -12.42
N PRO A 75 -48.07 -13.76 -11.64
CA PRO A 75 -47.96 -15.17 -11.26
C PRO A 75 -49.09 -15.56 -10.32
N THR A 76 -49.48 -16.83 -10.38
CA THR A 76 -50.38 -17.45 -9.41
C THR A 76 -49.64 -17.77 -8.11
N LEU A 77 -50.36 -17.82 -6.98
CA LEU A 77 -49.78 -18.25 -5.70
C LEU A 77 -49.18 -19.67 -5.77
N ALA A 78 -49.73 -20.54 -6.63
CA ALA A 78 -49.18 -21.87 -6.87
C ALA A 78 -47.82 -21.81 -7.58
N GLN A 79 -47.65 -20.92 -8.56
CA GLN A 79 -46.36 -20.67 -9.22
C GLN A 79 -45.34 -20.09 -8.23
N LEU A 80 -45.75 -19.17 -7.36
CA LEU A 80 -44.90 -18.65 -6.29
C LEU A 80 -44.44 -19.75 -5.33
N SER A 81 -45.38 -20.60 -4.90
CA SER A 81 -45.08 -21.74 -4.01
C SER A 81 -44.10 -22.73 -4.64
N ALA A 82 -44.26 -23.04 -5.93
CA ALA A 82 -43.40 -23.98 -6.64
C ALA A 82 -41.96 -23.48 -6.83
N GLN A 83 -41.76 -22.16 -6.93
CA GLN A 83 -40.46 -21.54 -7.17
C GLN A 83 -39.84 -20.92 -5.92
N SER A 84 -40.60 -20.81 -4.82
CA SER A 84 -40.10 -20.36 -3.53
C SER A 84 -39.14 -21.38 -2.92
N ASN A 85 -38.08 -20.88 -2.28
CA ASN A 85 -37.11 -21.71 -1.57
C ASN A 85 -37.72 -22.52 -0.42
N THR A 86 -38.85 -22.09 0.14
CA THR A 86 -39.50 -22.72 1.31
C THR A 86 -40.63 -23.69 0.94
N LYS A 87 -41.06 -23.71 -0.33
CA LYS A 87 -42.13 -24.59 -0.86
C LYS A 87 -43.39 -24.67 0.01
N VAL A 88 -43.83 -23.52 0.54
CA VAL A 88 -45.02 -23.43 1.42
C VAL A 88 -46.29 -23.25 0.58
N THR A 89 -47.37 -23.94 0.93
CA THR A 89 -48.70 -23.71 0.34
C THR A 89 -49.32 -22.43 0.92
N TYR A 90 -49.54 -21.43 0.08
CA TYR A 90 -50.14 -20.16 0.48
C TYR A 90 -51.67 -20.24 0.52
N LYS A 91 -52.29 -19.57 1.50
CA LYS A 91 -53.74 -19.37 1.52
C LYS A 91 -54.14 -18.38 0.42
N THR A 92 -55.35 -18.52 -0.11
CA THR A 92 -55.85 -17.72 -1.23
C THR A 92 -56.20 -16.27 -0.86
N GLY A 93 -56.33 -15.95 0.44
CA GLY A 93 -56.63 -14.63 0.93
C GLY A 93 -56.42 -14.49 2.44
N PRO A 94 -56.53 -13.25 2.97
CA PRO A 94 -56.31 -12.97 4.38
C PRO A 94 -57.47 -13.44 5.26
N PHE A 95 -57.24 -13.52 6.57
CA PHE A 95 -58.26 -13.98 7.52
C PHE A 95 -59.54 -13.13 7.57
N TRP A 96 -59.50 -11.86 7.11
CA TRP A 96 -60.65 -10.95 7.09
C TRP A 96 -61.49 -11.03 5.81
N GLY A 97 -61.14 -11.91 4.87
CA GLY A 97 -61.86 -12.11 3.62
C GLY A 97 -61.27 -11.36 2.41
N GLY A 98 -61.71 -11.74 1.22
CA GLY A 98 -61.09 -11.35 -0.06
C GLY A 98 -60.05 -12.37 -0.53
N VAL A 99 -59.29 -12.00 -1.57
CA VAL A 99 -58.19 -12.81 -2.13
C VAL A 99 -56.93 -11.97 -2.25
N TYR A 100 -55.75 -12.59 -2.21
CA TYR A 100 -54.52 -11.89 -2.56
C TYR A 100 -54.45 -11.64 -4.07
N GLN A 101 -54.09 -10.42 -4.42
CA GLN A 101 -53.89 -9.96 -5.79
C GLN A 101 -52.43 -9.58 -5.97
N ILE A 102 -51.90 -9.87 -7.16
CA ILE A 102 -50.54 -9.53 -7.56
C ILE A 102 -50.63 -8.70 -8.83
N SER A 103 -49.93 -7.57 -8.85
CA SER A 103 -49.74 -6.76 -10.04
C SER A 103 -48.26 -6.64 -10.34
N LEU A 104 -47.87 -6.88 -11.58
CA LEU A 104 -46.50 -6.70 -12.07
C LEU A 104 -46.50 -5.68 -13.20
N SER A 105 -45.47 -4.84 -13.24
CA SER A 105 -45.26 -3.91 -14.35
C SER A 105 -43.79 -3.60 -14.54
N VAL A 106 -43.38 -3.32 -15.77
CA VAL A 106 -42.02 -2.82 -16.04
C VAL A 106 -42.00 -1.31 -15.84
N VAL A 107 -41.01 -0.82 -15.11
CA VAL A 107 -40.76 0.60 -14.81
C VAL A 107 -39.27 0.93 -15.01
N PRO A 108 -38.89 2.20 -15.24
CA PRO A 108 -39.76 3.35 -15.52
C PRO A 108 -40.45 3.23 -16.88
N ALA A 109 -41.39 4.14 -17.16
CA ALA A 109 -42.16 4.15 -18.40
C ALA A 109 -41.27 4.14 -19.66
N SER A 110 -40.12 4.81 -19.60
CA SER A 110 -39.08 4.78 -20.62
C SER A 110 -37.88 3.97 -20.13
N CYS A 111 -37.72 2.73 -20.61
CA CYS A 111 -36.58 1.88 -20.28
C CYS A 111 -36.20 0.97 -21.46
N SER A 112 -34.97 0.46 -21.47
CA SER A 112 -34.51 -0.57 -22.39
C SER A 112 -33.60 -1.61 -21.72
N ALA A 113 -33.76 -2.88 -22.11
CA ALA A 113 -32.90 -3.97 -21.65
C ALA A 113 -31.41 -3.72 -22.00
N SER A 114 -31.13 -3.01 -23.09
CA SER A 114 -29.77 -2.64 -23.51
C SER A 114 -29.12 -1.57 -22.63
N ALA A 115 -29.90 -0.64 -22.09
CA ALA A 115 -29.42 0.36 -21.13
C ALA A 115 -29.33 -0.18 -19.69
N GLY A 116 -29.97 -1.33 -19.42
CA GLY A 116 -29.98 -1.94 -18.09
C GLY A 116 -30.81 -1.17 -17.06
N ASP A 117 -31.77 -0.37 -17.51
CA ASP A 117 -32.61 0.52 -16.69
C ASP A 117 -34.07 0.04 -16.58
N CYS A 118 -34.41 -1.13 -17.14
CA CYS A 118 -35.72 -1.75 -16.97
C CYS A 118 -35.78 -2.54 -15.67
N HIS A 119 -36.80 -2.24 -14.87
CA HIS A 119 -37.04 -2.78 -13.54
C HIS A 119 -38.46 -3.34 -13.46
N ILE A 120 -38.70 -4.37 -12.65
CA ILE A 120 -40.05 -4.92 -12.45
C ILE A 120 -40.59 -4.41 -11.13
N ALA A 121 -41.63 -3.60 -11.15
CA ALA A 121 -42.37 -3.22 -9.95
C ALA A 121 -43.48 -4.23 -9.68
N SER A 122 -43.58 -4.68 -8.42
CA SER A 122 -44.63 -5.60 -7.98
C SER A 122 -45.46 -5.02 -6.84
N LEU A 123 -46.77 -5.26 -6.88
CA LEU A 123 -47.68 -5.00 -5.77
C LEU A 123 -48.33 -6.32 -5.36
N LEU A 124 -48.25 -6.68 -4.07
CA LEU A 124 -49.06 -7.73 -3.45
C LEU A 124 -50.05 -7.06 -2.52
N TYR A 125 -51.35 -7.32 -2.68
CA TYR A 125 -52.38 -6.69 -1.86
C TYR A 125 -53.63 -7.55 -1.73
N PRO A 126 -54.34 -7.51 -0.59
CA PRO A 126 -55.65 -8.11 -0.47
C PRO A 126 -56.71 -7.33 -1.26
N SER A 127 -57.64 -8.03 -1.92
CA SER A 127 -58.72 -7.43 -2.71
C SER A 127 -59.79 -6.70 -1.90
N GLN A 128 -59.72 -6.80 -0.57
CA GLN A 128 -60.65 -6.16 0.37
C GLN A 128 -59.83 -5.51 1.51
N PRO A 129 -60.23 -4.31 1.97
CA PRO A 129 -59.56 -3.64 3.08
C PRO A 129 -59.77 -4.42 4.39
N LEU A 130 -58.93 -4.16 5.38
CA LEU A 130 -59.15 -4.69 6.73
C LEU A 130 -60.33 -3.97 7.38
N MET A 131 -61.35 -4.73 7.80
CA MET A 131 -62.56 -4.22 8.44
C MET A 131 -62.66 -4.69 9.89
N LEU A 132 -63.13 -3.82 10.79
CA LEU A 132 -63.49 -4.14 12.16
C LEU A 132 -64.88 -3.59 12.45
N GLY A 133 -65.85 -4.48 12.73
CA GLY A 133 -67.24 -4.08 13.03
C GLY A 133 -67.90 -3.27 11.90
N GLY A 134 -67.60 -3.61 10.64
CA GLY A 134 -68.14 -2.91 9.46
C GLY A 134 -67.48 -1.56 9.14
N LYS A 135 -66.42 -1.17 9.87
CA LYS A 135 -65.65 0.06 9.60
C LYS A 135 -64.21 -0.28 9.20
N PRO A 136 -63.56 0.54 8.36
CA PRO A 136 -62.14 0.36 8.02
C PRO A 136 -61.24 0.43 9.26
N ASP A 137 -60.42 -0.59 9.47
CA ASP A 137 -59.50 -0.65 10.60
C ASP A 137 -58.08 -0.24 10.20
N VAL A 138 -57.85 1.07 10.22
CA VAL A 138 -56.55 1.66 9.87
C VAL A 138 -55.46 1.27 10.88
N ALA A 139 -55.80 1.13 12.16
CA ALA A 139 -54.83 0.75 13.19
C ALA A 139 -54.37 -0.70 13.01
N GLY A 140 -55.31 -1.62 12.73
CA GLY A 140 -54.97 -3.00 12.39
C GLY A 140 -54.20 -3.10 11.07
N ALA A 141 -54.54 -2.30 10.06
CA ALA A 141 -53.79 -2.26 8.81
C ALA A 141 -52.35 -1.79 9.03
N GLY A 142 -52.14 -0.80 9.91
CA GLY A 142 -50.83 -0.38 10.37
C GLY A 142 -50.07 -1.49 11.10
N ALA A 143 -50.74 -2.29 11.94
CA ALA A 143 -50.12 -3.43 12.62
C ALA A 143 -49.70 -4.54 11.65
N VAL A 144 -50.53 -4.87 10.66
CA VAL A 144 -50.19 -5.83 9.59
C VAL A 144 -49.01 -5.32 8.77
N ALA A 145 -49.04 -4.06 8.36
CA ALA A 145 -47.94 -3.45 7.60
C ALA A 145 -46.64 -3.43 8.41
N TYR A 146 -46.70 -3.05 9.70
CA TYR A 146 -45.55 -3.07 10.59
C TYR A 146 -44.93 -4.47 10.73
N ALA A 147 -45.77 -5.50 10.89
CA ALA A 147 -45.31 -6.88 10.93
C ALA A 147 -44.73 -7.34 9.58
N GLY A 148 -45.31 -6.91 8.45
CA GLY A 148 -44.78 -7.21 7.11
C GLY A 148 -43.44 -6.53 6.81
N GLY A 149 -43.12 -5.42 7.49
CA GLY A 149 -41.84 -4.71 7.39
C GLY A 149 -41.83 -3.55 6.38
N ASN A 150 -40.66 -3.03 6.06
CA ASN A 150 -40.51 -1.75 5.33
C ASN A 150 -41.05 -1.75 3.88
N GLN A 151 -41.27 -2.93 3.32
CA GLN A 151 -41.90 -3.13 2.01
C GLN A 151 -43.43 -2.99 2.06
N PHE A 152 -44.02 -2.89 3.24
CA PHE A 152 -45.45 -2.78 3.42
C PHE A 152 -45.87 -1.33 3.67
N GLY A 153 -47.08 -1.03 3.21
CA GLY A 153 -47.74 0.24 3.41
C GLY A 153 -49.23 0.03 3.56
N TYR A 154 -49.90 1.07 4.04
CA TYR A 154 -51.36 1.06 4.19
C TYR A 154 -51.96 2.42 3.82
N SER A 155 -53.26 2.44 3.59
CA SER A 155 -54.04 3.66 3.34
C SER A 155 -54.72 4.11 4.62
N THR A 156 -54.83 5.42 4.80
CA THR A 156 -55.43 6.03 5.99
C THR A 156 -56.75 6.70 5.63
N ASN A 157 -57.57 7.03 6.64
CA ASN A 157 -58.79 7.82 6.43
C ASN A 157 -58.52 9.20 5.81
N LYS A 158 -57.31 9.76 5.98
CA LYS A 158 -56.92 11.05 5.41
C LYS A 158 -56.48 10.95 3.94
N ALA A 159 -55.94 9.80 3.55
CA ALA A 159 -55.48 9.54 2.18
C ALA A 159 -55.91 8.14 1.72
N PRO A 160 -57.22 7.91 1.49
CA PRO A 160 -57.72 6.57 1.15
C PRO A 160 -57.31 6.11 -0.26
N GLY A 161 -57.04 7.04 -1.18
CA GLY A 161 -56.58 6.73 -2.55
C GLY A 161 -55.08 6.48 -2.69
N THR A 162 -54.31 6.56 -1.62
CA THR A 162 -52.84 6.42 -1.64
C THR A 162 -52.38 5.49 -0.54
N ILE A 163 -51.51 4.56 -0.89
CA ILE A 163 -50.81 3.71 0.06
C ILE A 163 -49.46 4.34 0.34
N THR A 164 -49.14 4.53 1.62
CA THR A 164 -47.85 5.05 2.05
C THR A 164 -47.10 3.96 2.80
N GLY A 165 -45.85 3.73 2.42
CA GLY A 165 -44.96 2.79 3.11
C GLY A 165 -44.66 3.23 4.54
N LEU A 166 -44.20 2.28 5.37
CA LEU A 166 -43.70 2.61 6.70
C LEU A 166 -42.64 3.72 6.62
N ASN A 167 -42.74 4.72 7.50
CA ASN A 167 -41.87 5.91 7.54
C ASN A 167 -41.92 6.81 6.29
N ALA A 168 -42.98 6.72 5.47
CA ALA A 168 -43.20 7.55 4.28
C ALA A 168 -42.07 7.48 3.23
N LYS A 169 -41.35 6.36 3.17
CA LYS A 169 -40.22 6.15 2.25
C LYS A 169 -40.65 5.89 0.80
N TRP A 170 -41.89 5.49 0.59
CA TRP A 170 -42.49 5.30 -0.73
C TRP A 170 -43.99 5.52 -0.64
N SER A 171 -44.61 5.80 -1.79
CA SER A 171 -46.05 5.85 -1.93
C SER A 171 -46.47 5.32 -3.30
N THR A 172 -47.67 4.77 -3.38
CA THR A 172 -48.26 4.26 -4.63
C THR A 172 -49.77 4.50 -4.62
N PRO A 173 -50.43 4.68 -5.78
CA PRO A 173 -51.89 4.68 -5.84
C PRO A 173 -52.48 3.43 -5.20
N ASN A 174 -53.58 3.58 -4.46
CA ASN A 174 -54.23 2.44 -3.82
C ASN A 174 -54.89 1.55 -4.88
N PRO A 175 -54.47 0.27 -5.02
CA PRO A 175 -55.00 -0.62 -6.04
C PRO A 175 -56.47 -1.01 -5.80
N ASN A 176 -56.97 -0.87 -4.56
CA ASN A 176 -58.38 -1.08 -4.22
C ASN A 176 -59.24 0.19 -4.42
N GLY A 177 -58.67 1.24 -5.04
CA GLY A 177 -59.35 2.53 -5.24
C GLY A 177 -59.32 3.40 -3.98
N ASN A 178 -60.30 4.30 -3.84
CA ASN A 178 -60.33 5.28 -2.77
C ASN A 178 -60.86 4.70 -1.44
N VAL A 179 -60.18 3.69 -0.89
CA VAL A 179 -60.64 2.88 0.25
C VAL A 179 -59.58 2.80 1.36
N PRO A 180 -59.86 3.30 2.58
CA PRO A 180 -58.90 3.24 3.71
C PRO A 180 -58.72 1.81 4.25
N ALA A 181 -57.65 1.59 5.03
CA ALA A 181 -57.28 0.29 5.60
C ALA A 181 -56.97 -0.79 4.54
N SER A 182 -56.67 -0.39 3.31
CA SER A 182 -56.03 -1.24 2.29
C SER A 182 -54.54 -1.37 2.61
N ILE A 183 -53.98 -2.57 2.42
CA ILE A 183 -52.59 -2.93 2.72
C ILE A 183 -51.93 -3.36 1.41
N VAL A 184 -50.72 -2.88 1.14
CA VAL A 184 -49.94 -3.28 -0.03
C VAL A 184 -48.51 -3.58 0.39
N ALA A 185 -47.95 -4.66 -0.15
CA ALA A 185 -46.54 -4.95 -0.15
C ALA A 185 -45.94 -4.65 -1.53
N ILE A 186 -44.72 -4.13 -1.55
CA ILE A 186 -43.93 -3.93 -2.77
C ILE A 186 -42.66 -4.77 -2.73
N ASN A 187 -42.03 -5.02 -3.88
CA ASN A 187 -40.69 -5.61 -3.92
C ASN A 187 -39.57 -4.64 -3.46
N GLY A 188 -39.91 -3.36 -3.27
CA GLY A 188 -39.04 -2.30 -2.77
C GLY A 188 -38.72 -1.26 -3.85
N PHE A 189 -38.57 0.01 -3.46
CA PHE A 189 -38.24 1.08 -4.41
C PHE A 189 -36.75 1.01 -4.75
N GLY A 190 -36.42 0.73 -6.02
CA GLY A 190 -35.02 0.53 -6.46
C GLY A 190 -34.41 -0.82 -6.05
N ASN A 191 -35.22 -1.76 -5.56
CA ASN A 191 -34.82 -3.14 -5.32
C ASN A 191 -35.52 -4.03 -6.35
N ASP A 192 -34.94 -4.13 -7.54
CA ASP A 192 -35.18 -5.31 -8.36
C ASP A 192 -34.79 -6.52 -7.53
N ALA A 193 -35.71 -7.48 -7.41
CA ALA A 193 -35.38 -8.87 -7.12
C ALA A 193 -34.26 -9.03 -6.07
N ASN A 194 -34.57 -8.87 -4.76
CA ASN A 194 -33.60 -9.09 -3.67
C ASN A 194 -32.18 -8.60 -4.01
N SER A 195 -31.95 -7.27 -4.11
CA SER A 195 -30.64 -6.61 -4.35
C SER A 195 -29.50 -7.62 -4.30
N PRO A 196 -29.05 -8.15 -5.47
CA PRO A 196 -28.50 -9.50 -5.59
C PRO A 196 -27.36 -9.68 -4.62
N TYR A 197 -27.64 -10.32 -3.47
CA TYR A 197 -26.61 -11.03 -2.77
C TYR A 197 -26.19 -12.11 -3.75
N TYR A 198 -25.12 -11.84 -4.49
CA TYR A 198 -24.49 -12.91 -5.22
C TYR A 198 -24.16 -13.98 -4.19
N ARG A 199 -24.73 -15.18 -4.33
CA ARG A 199 -24.43 -16.29 -3.44
C ARG A 199 -22.94 -16.58 -3.53
N ARG A 200 -22.18 -16.21 -2.47
CA ARG A 200 -20.74 -16.51 -2.33
C ARG A 200 -20.51 -17.78 -1.51
N ASP A 201 -21.54 -18.60 -1.34
CA ASP A 201 -21.50 -19.92 -0.70
C ASP A 201 -20.78 -20.99 -1.56
N GLY A 202 -20.20 -20.59 -2.69
CA GLY A 202 -19.47 -21.46 -3.61
C GLY A 202 -20.35 -22.13 -4.65
N ALA A 203 -21.68 -21.98 -4.60
CA ALA A 203 -22.59 -22.64 -5.54
C ALA A 203 -22.61 -21.98 -6.93
N LEU A 204 -22.31 -20.68 -7.02
CA LEU A 204 -22.20 -19.97 -8.30
C LEU A 204 -20.99 -19.01 -8.30
N PRO A 205 -19.88 -19.34 -8.99
CA PRO A 205 -18.72 -18.46 -9.06
C PRO A 205 -19.05 -17.18 -9.83
N LEU A 206 -18.51 -16.05 -9.39
CA LEU A 206 -18.56 -14.80 -10.15
C LEU A 206 -17.56 -14.89 -11.30
N THR A 207 -18.05 -15.10 -12.52
CA THR A 207 -17.21 -15.29 -13.71
C THR A 207 -17.12 -14.06 -14.62
N GLY A 208 -17.94 -13.03 -14.36
CA GLY A 208 -17.95 -11.77 -15.10
C GLY A 208 -17.09 -10.67 -14.46
N ALA A 209 -16.86 -9.59 -15.23
CA ALA A 209 -16.22 -8.39 -14.72
C ALA A 209 -17.07 -7.73 -13.63
N LEU A 210 -16.46 -7.38 -12.50
CA LEU A 210 -17.10 -6.65 -11.42
C LEU A 210 -16.70 -5.18 -11.46
N ALA A 211 -17.66 -4.29 -11.66
CA ALA A 211 -17.45 -2.85 -11.52
C ALA A 211 -17.94 -2.40 -10.12
N GLY A 212 -17.01 -2.08 -9.23
CA GLY A 212 -17.33 -1.68 -7.85
C GLY A 212 -17.77 -0.22 -7.69
N GLY A 213 -17.75 0.60 -8.74
CA GLY A 213 -18.23 1.99 -8.69
C GLY A 213 -17.52 2.88 -7.66
N GLY A 214 -16.25 2.59 -7.34
CA GLY A 214 -15.48 3.31 -6.32
C GLY A 214 -15.82 2.94 -4.87
N GLN A 215 -16.56 1.85 -4.65
CA GLN A 215 -16.88 1.35 -3.31
C GLN A 215 -15.81 0.42 -2.77
N ASP A 216 -15.77 0.30 -1.44
CA ASP A 216 -14.82 -0.55 -0.73
C ASP A 216 -15.16 -2.04 -0.89
N ALA A 217 -14.11 -2.88 -0.97
CA ALA A 217 -14.21 -4.33 -0.87
C ALA A 217 -13.58 -4.79 0.46
N ASN A 218 -14.42 -5.01 1.47
CA ASN A 218 -13.99 -5.36 2.83
C ASN A 218 -14.08 -6.88 3.09
N ASN A 219 -13.27 -7.37 4.03
CA ASN A 219 -13.27 -8.77 4.51
C ASN A 219 -12.95 -9.84 3.45
N LEU A 220 -12.13 -9.51 2.46
CA LEU A 220 -11.58 -10.48 1.52
C LEU A 220 -10.44 -11.27 2.19
N LYS A 221 -10.58 -12.59 2.28
CA LYS A 221 -9.51 -13.46 2.85
C LYS A 221 -8.30 -13.54 1.92
N ASN A 222 -8.54 -13.76 0.62
CA ASN A 222 -7.52 -13.91 -0.41
C ASN A 222 -7.93 -13.17 -1.68
N ILE A 223 -6.96 -12.60 -2.40
CA ILE A 223 -7.12 -12.06 -3.74
C ILE A 223 -6.17 -12.84 -4.64
N ASN A 224 -6.69 -13.66 -5.55
CA ASN A 224 -5.91 -14.39 -6.54
C ASN A 224 -6.20 -13.81 -7.93
N ALA A 225 -5.32 -12.92 -8.40
CA ALA A 225 -5.43 -12.28 -9.70
C ALA A 225 -4.50 -12.98 -10.70
N THR A 226 -5.04 -13.41 -11.84
CA THR A 226 -4.24 -13.91 -12.97
C THR A 226 -3.64 -12.78 -13.81
N GLY A 227 -4.19 -11.57 -13.70
CA GLY A 227 -3.68 -10.35 -14.32
C GLY A 227 -3.09 -9.38 -13.31
N ASN A 228 -3.03 -8.10 -13.69
CA ASN A 228 -2.42 -7.05 -12.88
C ASN A 228 -3.36 -6.58 -11.75
N VAL A 229 -2.81 -6.36 -10.56
CA VAL A 229 -3.47 -5.58 -9.49
C VAL A 229 -3.02 -4.13 -9.62
N ALA A 230 -3.92 -3.26 -10.09
CA ALA A 230 -3.66 -1.82 -10.21
C ALA A 230 -4.38 -1.07 -9.07
N ALA A 231 -3.60 -0.44 -8.19
CA ALA A 231 -4.10 0.36 -7.08
C ALA A 231 -3.24 1.63 -6.93
N ALA A 232 -3.82 2.73 -6.46
CA ALA A 232 -3.08 3.95 -6.17
C ALA A 232 -2.09 3.73 -5.01
N THR A 233 -2.51 2.99 -3.99
CA THR A 233 -1.70 2.64 -2.81
C THR A 233 -2.01 1.22 -2.37
N VAL A 234 -0.97 0.47 -1.96
CA VAL A 234 -1.11 -0.82 -1.28
C VAL A 234 -0.44 -0.68 0.10
N SER A 235 -1.26 -0.61 1.15
CA SER A 235 -0.79 -0.51 2.52
C SER A 235 -0.80 -1.90 3.17
N LEU A 236 0.34 -2.33 3.68
CA LEU A 236 0.45 -3.53 4.49
C LEU A 236 0.40 -3.15 5.97
N GLN A 237 -0.19 -4.00 6.81
CA GLN A 237 -0.09 -3.82 8.26
C GLN A 237 1.38 -3.87 8.69
N ALA A 238 1.74 -3.11 9.72
CA ALA A 238 3.09 -3.13 10.27
C ALA A 238 3.50 -4.56 10.65
N GLY A 239 4.68 -4.99 10.23
CA GLY A 239 5.15 -6.36 10.43
C GLY A 239 4.84 -7.33 9.27
N ASN A 240 3.93 -6.96 8.36
CA ASN A 240 3.68 -7.75 7.15
C ASN A 240 4.67 -7.38 6.03
N SER A 241 4.73 -8.21 4.98
CA SER A 241 5.68 -8.02 3.88
C SER A 241 5.05 -8.30 2.51
N LEU A 242 5.57 -7.62 1.49
CA LEU A 242 5.28 -7.90 0.09
C LEU A 242 6.31 -8.92 -0.42
N ASN A 243 5.86 -10.14 -0.69
CA ASN A 243 6.67 -11.16 -1.32
C ASN A 243 6.51 -11.09 -2.83
N ILE A 244 7.59 -10.75 -3.53
CA ILE A 244 7.66 -10.78 -4.99
C ILE A 244 8.28 -12.12 -5.39
N SER A 245 7.41 -13.06 -5.77
CA SER A 245 7.78 -14.45 -6.04
C SER A 245 8.50 -15.09 -4.82
N THR A 246 9.35 -16.08 -5.03
CA THR A 246 10.17 -16.73 -4.01
C THR A 246 11.52 -16.03 -3.77
N GLY A 247 11.79 -14.93 -4.47
CA GLY A 247 13.14 -14.35 -4.57
C GLY A 247 13.39 -13.06 -3.80
N ALA A 248 12.36 -12.23 -3.57
CA ALA A 248 12.50 -10.94 -2.90
C ALA A 248 11.31 -10.64 -1.97
N THR A 249 11.61 -10.21 -0.75
CA THR A 249 10.63 -9.76 0.24
C THR A 249 10.90 -8.31 0.60
N TYR A 250 9.90 -7.45 0.44
CA TYR A 250 9.91 -6.06 0.86
C TYR A 250 9.14 -5.95 2.17
N TYR A 251 9.83 -5.55 3.22
CA TYR A 251 9.30 -5.44 4.57
C TYR A 251 9.40 -3.98 5.04
N GLY A 252 8.40 -3.52 5.78
CA GLY A 252 8.43 -2.23 6.44
C GLY A 252 7.78 -2.30 7.81
N ASP A 253 8.35 -1.57 8.75
CA ASP A 253 7.70 -1.20 10.00
C ASP A 253 7.51 0.33 10.06
N THR A 254 7.00 0.86 11.17
CA THR A 254 6.75 2.29 11.32
C THR A 254 8.03 3.14 11.35
N THR A 255 9.22 2.51 11.37
CA THR A 255 10.53 3.14 11.53
C THR A 255 11.49 2.83 10.37
N ASN A 256 11.48 1.61 9.86
CA ASN A 256 12.45 1.08 8.91
C ASN A 256 11.79 0.34 7.75
N ALA A 257 12.50 0.26 6.62
CA ALA A 257 12.19 -0.63 5.52
C ALA A 257 13.40 -1.53 5.21
N ALA A 258 13.14 -2.77 4.80
CA ALA A 258 14.17 -3.75 4.44
C ALA A 258 13.79 -4.50 3.16
N VAL A 259 14.79 -4.80 2.34
CA VAL A 259 14.68 -5.70 1.19
C VAL A 259 15.48 -6.96 1.51
N ARG A 260 14.81 -8.11 1.55
CA ARG A 260 15.44 -9.43 1.77
C ARG A 260 15.41 -10.21 0.46
N THR A 261 16.57 -10.67 0.01
CA THR A 261 16.73 -11.40 -1.25
C THR A 261 17.55 -12.67 -1.03
N ASN A 262 17.25 -13.74 -1.79
CA ASN A 262 18.09 -14.95 -1.77
C ASN A 262 19.44 -14.74 -2.51
N GLY A 263 19.50 -13.74 -3.39
CA GLY A 263 20.71 -13.30 -4.09
C GLY A 263 21.06 -11.85 -3.76
N SER A 264 21.64 -11.14 -4.72
CA SER A 264 21.96 -9.71 -4.60
C SER A 264 20.75 -8.81 -4.88
N LEU A 265 20.76 -7.59 -4.33
CA LEU A 265 19.87 -6.52 -4.76
C LEU A 265 20.41 -5.91 -6.07
N TYR A 266 19.66 -6.07 -7.16
CA TYR A 266 19.98 -5.48 -8.46
C TYR A 266 18.95 -4.41 -8.83
N LEU A 267 19.39 -3.16 -8.92
CA LEU A 267 18.57 -2.04 -9.37
C LEU A 267 18.69 -1.92 -10.88
N GLN A 268 17.57 -1.97 -11.59
CA GLN A 268 17.52 -1.96 -13.06
C GLN A 268 16.57 -0.89 -13.56
N ASN A 269 16.82 -0.36 -14.75
CA ASN A 269 15.89 0.55 -15.40
C ASN A 269 14.56 -0.16 -15.72
N LYS A 270 13.49 0.62 -15.92
CA LYS A 270 12.15 0.06 -16.21
C LYS A 270 12.13 -0.86 -17.44
N ALA A 271 12.99 -0.60 -18.42
CA ALA A 271 13.08 -1.40 -19.64
C ALA A 271 13.78 -2.75 -19.44
N GLY A 272 14.43 -2.97 -18.30
CA GLY A 272 15.16 -4.20 -18.02
C GLY A 272 16.47 -4.33 -18.82
N THR A 273 17.00 -3.24 -19.37
CA THR A 273 18.14 -3.28 -20.31
C THR A 273 19.47 -2.86 -19.70
N ALA A 274 19.44 -2.14 -18.58
CA ALA A 274 20.64 -1.66 -17.90
C ALA A 274 20.38 -1.44 -16.40
N ALA A 275 21.44 -1.40 -15.61
CA ALA A 275 21.37 -1.02 -14.20
C ALA A 275 20.76 0.38 -14.03
N ALA A 276 20.02 0.58 -12.94
CA ALA A 276 19.50 1.89 -12.54
C ALA A 276 20.36 2.50 -11.43
N ASN A 277 20.37 3.84 -11.40
CA ASN A 277 21.04 4.60 -10.35
C ASN A 277 20.18 4.69 -9.09
N ILE A 278 20.82 4.75 -7.93
CA ILE A 278 20.20 5.30 -6.72
C ILE A 278 20.21 6.83 -6.85
N ALA A 279 19.23 7.38 -7.57
CA ALA A 279 19.14 8.82 -7.83
C ALA A 279 18.60 9.57 -6.59
N GLN A 280 19.07 10.81 -6.37
CA GLN A 280 18.57 11.74 -5.35
C GLN A 280 18.83 11.35 -3.88
N VAL A 281 19.90 10.62 -3.60
CA VAL A 281 20.34 10.43 -2.21
C VAL A 281 21.35 11.51 -1.84
N GLY A 282 21.13 12.22 -0.73
CA GLY A 282 22.13 13.14 -0.17
C GLY A 282 23.39 12.39 0.24
N ASN A 283 23.24 11.17 0.78
CA ASN A 283 24.32 10.28 1.19
C ASN A 283 23.93 8.80 0.96
N VAL A 284 24.91 7.96 0.66
CA VAL A 284 24.82 6.48 0.77
C VAL A 284 25.63 6.06 1.99
N ASN A 285 24.98 5.61 3.05
CA ASN A 285 25.66 5.13 4.25
C ASN A 285 25.74 3.59 4.23
N SER A 286 26.95 3.06 4.26
CA SER A 286 27.23 1.63 4.38
C SER A 286 28.03 1.40 5.67
N SER A 287 27.51 0.56 6.57
CA SER A 287 28.25 0.13 7.78
C SER A 287 29.37 -0.85 7.47
N GLY A 288 29.40 -1.42 6.25
CA GLY A 288 30.46 -2.29 5.75
C GLY A 288 31.20 -1.69 4.56
N THR A 289 32.01 -2.50 3.90
CA THR A 289 32.85 -2.09 2.76
C THR A 289 32.02 -1.84 1.50
N ILE A 290 32.29 -0.70 0.81
CA ILE A 290 31.81 -0.46 -0.55
C ILE A 290 32.87 -0.98 -1.53
N THR A 291 32.52 -1.99 -2.33
CA THR A 291 33.39 -2.53 -3.39
C THR A 291 32.80 -2.16 -4.74
N ALA A 292 33.56 -1.43 -5.56
CA ALA A 292 33.17 -1.04 -6.91
C ALA A 292 34.38 -1.05 -7.85
N PRO A 293 34.22 -1.41 -9.14
CA PRO A 293 35.30 -1.30 -10.13
C PRO A 293 35.83 0.14 -10.27
N THR A 294 34.97 1.13 -9.99
CA THR A 294 35.33 2.55 -9.99
C THR A 294 34.47 3.29 -8.98
N VAL A 295 35.07 4.19 -8.21
CA VAL A 295 34.37 5.14 -7.33
C VAL A 295 34.75 6.54 -7.80
N ASN A 296 33.76 7.33 -8.25
CA ASN A 296 33.98 8.70 -8.70
C ASN A 296 33.52 9.69 -7.62
N PHE A 297 34.47 10.45 -7.07
CA PHE A 297 34.21 11.47 -6.07
C PHE A 297 34.17 12.86 -6.74
N ASN A 298 33.04 13.24 -7.32
CA ASN A 298 32.91 14.55 -7.96
C ASN A 298 32.19 15.54 -7.03
N THR A 299 32.94 16.14 -6.09
CA THR A 299 32.41 17.25 -5.29
C THR A 299 33.16 18.54 -5.61
N THR A 300 32.40 19.58 -5.96
CA THR A 300 32.90 20.91 -6.36
C THR A 300 33.06 21.87 -5.17
N ALA A 301 32.85 21.41 -3.93
CA ALA A 301 32.88 22.27 -2.75
C ALA A 301 34.29 22.83 -2.54
N GLY A 302 34.42 24.17 -2.54
CA GLY A 302 35.70 24.87 -2.34
C GLY A 302 36.34 24.58 -0.98
N THR A 303 35.56 24.21 0.03
CA THR A 303 35.98 23.81 1.38
C THR A 303 35.57 22.37 1.69
N CYS A 304 36.06 21.82 2.80
CA CYS A 304 35.78 20.44 3.20
C CYS A 304 35.67 20.23 4.70
N SER A 305 35.10 19.08 5.07
CA SER A 305 35.03 18.62 6.46
C SER A 305 36.20 17.68 6.76
N TRP A 306 36.72 17.75 7.99
CA TRP A 306 37.78 16.87 8.48
C TRP A 306 37.45 15.39 8.18
N ASN A 307 38.46 14.58 7.82
CA ASN A 307 38.35 13.14 7.45
C ASN A 307 37.57 12.84 6.15
N THR A 308 37.51 13.78 5.21
CA THR A 308 36.96 13.53 3.88
C THR A 308 38.04 13.36 2.82
N VAL A 309 37.76 12.54 1.81
CA VAL A 309 38.61 12.33 0.62
C VAL A 309 37.80 12.59 -0.64
N THR A 310 38.48 13.03 -1.70
CA THR A 310 37.86 13.30 -3.00
C THR A 310 38.89 13.14 -4.11
N LEU A 311 38.42 12.94 -5.34
CA LEU A 311 39.23 13.03 -6.54
C LEU A 311 38.89 14.35 -7.23
N ARG A 312 39.89 15.19 -7.48
CA ARG A 312 39.74 16.50 -8.13
C ARG A 312 40.85 16.69 -9.14
N ALA A 313 40.67 17.67 -10.04
CA ALA A 313 41.70 18.23 -10.94
C ALA A 313 42.79 17.23 -11.39
N ASN A 314 42.69 16.73 -12.64
CA ASN A 314 43.64 15.76 -13.20
C ASN A 314 43.71 14.43 -12.43
N ASN A 315 42.57 13.94 -11.91
CA ASN A 315 42.47 12.64 -11.21
C ASN A 315 43.33 12.51 -9.94
N GLN A 316 43.68 13.63 -9.31
CA GLN A 316 44.45 13.63 -8.09
C GLN A 316 43.56 13.36 -6.88
N MET A 317 44.06 12.54 -5.94
CA MET A 317 43.39 12.32 -4.65
C MET A 317 43.73 13.45 -3.68
N TRP A 318 42.70 14.04 -3.08
CA TRP A 318 42.81 15.10 -2.09
C TRP A 318 42.21 14.63 -0.77
N VAL A 319 42.86 15.00 0.33
CA VAL A 319 42.36 14.82 1.69
C VAL A 319 42.04 16.17 2.29
N CYS A 320 40.98 16.24 3.08
CA CYS A 320 40.67 17.44 3.83
C CYS A 320 41.56 17.56 5.07
N ASN A 321 42.24 18.69 5.22
CA ASN A 321 43.00 18.97 6.44
C ASN A 321 42.10 19.56 7.54
N GLN A 322 42.69 19.76 8.72
CA GLN A 322 41.97 20.26 9.90
C GLN A 322 41.37 21.66 9.77
N TRP A 323 41.86 22.43 8.82
CA TRP A 323 41.44 23.81 8.57
C TRP A 323 40.39 23.89 7.47
N GLY A 324 39.84 22.75 7.02
CA GLY A 324 38.81 22.69 5.99
C GLY A 324 39.32 22.96 4.57
N ASN A 325 40.63 22.80 4.35
CA ASN A 325 41.26 22.95 3.04
C ASN A 325 41.57 21.59 2.43
N TRP A 326 41.34 21.49 1.13
CA TRP A 326 41.80 20.35 0.36
C TRP A 326 43.31 20.42 0.20
N VAL A 327 43.99 19.32 0.54
CA VAL A 327 45.41 19.12 0.30
C VAL A 327 45.57 17.91 -0.61
N PRO A 328 46.30 18.01 -1.73
CA PRO A 328 46.53 16.86 -2.58
C PRO A 328 47.46 15.90 -1.83
N ILE A 329 47.20 14.60 -1.94
CA ILE A 329 48.00 13.59 -1.23
C ILE A 329 49.46 13.61 -1.70
N SER A 330 49.74 14.05 -2.93
CA SER A 330 51.12 14.26 -3.42
C SER A 330 51.91 15.26 -2.56
N GLN A 331 51.26 16.22 -1.89
CA GLN A 331 51.92 17.16 -0.98
C GLN A 331 52.14 16.58 0.42
N LEU A 332 51.47 15.48 0.77
CA LEU A 332 51.56 14.85 2.08
C LEU A 332 52.52 13.66 2.11
N ILE A 333 52.80 13.07 0.95
CA ILE A 333 53.75 11.96 0.82
C ILE A 333 55.10 12.54 0.38
N GLY A 334 56.16 12.21 1.12
CA GLY A 334 57.52 12.61 0.77
C GLY A 334 57.89 12.07 -0.62
N ASN A 335 58.42 12.93 -1.48
CA ASN A 335 58.77 12.61 -2.85
C ASN A 335 60.19 12.04 -3.01
N VAL A 336 60.86 11.74 -1.90
CA VAL A 336 62.21 11.18 -1.86
C VAL A 336 62.17 9.86 -1.09
N MET A 337 62.59 8.79 -1.74
CA MET A 337 62.78 7.47 -1.13
C MET A 337 64.25 7.13 -1.10
N THR A 338 64.85 6.95 0.08
CA THR A 338 66.22 6.43 0.21
C THR A 338 66.23 4.94 -0.13
N VAL A 339 67.02 4.56 -1.14
CA VAL A 339 67.11 3.19 -1.66
C VAL A 339 68.23 2.41 -0.97
N ALA A 340 69.39 3.04 -0.77
CA ALA A 340 70.51 2.41 -0.09
C ALA A 340 71.39 3.45 0.61
N LYS A 341 72.03 3.01 1.70
CA LYS A 341 72.98 3.79 2.51
C LYS A 341 74.32 3.05 2.53
N TYR A 342 75.34 3.69 1.99
CA TYR A 342 76.71 3.18 1.92
C TYR A 342 77.56 3.94 2.92
N VAL A 343 78.10 3.26 3.93
CA VAL A 343 78.93 3.85 4.98
C VAL A 343 80.41 3.57 4.72
N ASN A 344 81.30 4.38 5.32
CA ASN A 344 82.76 4.24 5.24
C ASN A 344 83.29 4.24 3.80
N GLN A 345 82.68 5.04 2.93
CA GLN A 345 83.10 5.15 1.53
C GLN A 345 84.33 6.06 1.45
N THR A 346 85.40 5.51 0.87
CA THR A 346 86.70 6.18 0.72
C THR A 346 86.78 6.98 -0.58
N ASP A 347 87.84 7.76 -0.75
CA ASP A 347 88.10 8.45 -2.02
C ASP A 347 88.18 7.42 -3.16
N THR A 348 87.55 7.74 -4.28
CA THR A 348 87.31 6.93 -5.49
C THR A 348 86.30 5.78 -5.39
N ALA A 349 85.63 5.59 -4.24
CA ALA A 349 84.62 4.52 -4.11
C ALA A 349 83.45 4.69 -5.10
N GLY A 350 82.99 3.58 -5.69
CA GLY A 350 81.91 3.58 -6.67
C GLY A 350 80.56 3.20 -6.07
N ILE A 351 79.56 4.07 -6.25
CA ILE A 351 78.19 3.90 -5.73
C ILE A 351 77.22 3.74 -6.89
N GLY A 352 76.59 2.58 -7.02
CA GLY A 352 75.60 2.33 -8.08
C GLY A 352 74.41 3.27 -7.99
N LYS A 353 73.94 3.80 -9.13
CA LYS A 353 72.68 4.55 -9.16
C LYS A 353 71.50 3.60 -8.99
N PRO A 354 70.51 3.92 -8.15
CA PRO A 354 69.31 3.11 -8.02
C PRO A 354 68.46 3.21 -9.30
N SER A 355 67.73 2.14 -9.61
CA SER A 355 66.71 2.18 -10.65
C SER A 355 65.44 2.80 -10.09
N CYS A 356 65.02 3.95 -10.64
CA CYS A 356 63.84 4.68 -10.21
C CYS A 356 62.76 4.59 -11.28
N THR A 357 61.73 3.77 -11.07
CA THR A 357 60.58 3.69 -11.97
C THR A 357 59.80 5.02 -11.92
N SER A 358 59.85 5.82 -12.98
CA SER A 358 59.22 7.15 -13.06
C SER A 358 59.79 8.19 -12.08
N GLY A 359 61.04 8.01 -11.63
CA GLY A 359 61.74 8.96 -10.74
C GLY A 359 63.16 9.26 -11.26
N THR A 360 63.82 10.23 -10.61
CA THR A 360 65.22 10.57 -10.88
C THR A 360 66.11 10.04 -9.76
N PRO A 361 67.17 9.26 -10.09
CA PRO A 361 68.14 8.83 -9.09
C PRO A 361 68.95 10.03 -8.60
N THR A 362 68.96 10.24 -7.29
CA THR A 362 69.75 11.28 -6.62
C THR A 362 70.62 10.65 -5.54
N ALA A 363 71.62 11.39 -5.06
CA ALA A 363 72.44 10.94 -3.96
C ALA A 363 72.84 12.11 -3.06
N THR A 364 72.91 11.84 -1.77
CA THR A 364 73.42 12.77 -0.76
C THR A 364 74.71 12.21 -0.18
N ILE A 365 75.76 13.03 -0.10
CA ILE A 365 77.02 12.68 0.58
C ILE A 365 77.07 13.37 1.94
N VAL A 366 77.40 12.61 2.98
CA VAL A 366 77.52 13.07 4.36
C VAL A 366 78.93 12.72 4.85
N PRO A 367 79.81 13.71 5.10
CA PRO A 367 81.13 13.45 5.66
C PRO A 367 81.02 12.72 7.01
N GLN A 368 81.75 11.61 7.19
CA GLN A 368 81.76 10.90 8.48
C GLN A 368 82.89 11.40 9.39
N ASN A 369 83.99 11.84 8.79
CA ASN A 369 85.09 12.53 9.43
C ASN A 369 85.57 13.66 8.51
N ILE A 370 86.28 14.64 9.06
CA ILE A 370 86.87 15.79 8.35
C ILE A 370 88.31 15.90 8.85
N GLY A 371 89.26 16.23 7.98
CA GLY A 371 90.67 16.31 8.34
C GLY A 371 91.40 17.45 7.65
N LEU A 372 92.44 17.94 8.34
CA LEU A 372 93.40 18.94 7.87
C LEU A 372 94.80 18.53 8.30
N ASN A 373 95.81 18.82 7.48
CA ASN A 373 97.21 18.46 7.78
C ASN A 373 98.07 19.72 7.82
N VAL A 374 98.22 20.27 9.03
CA VAL A 374 99.05 21.46 9.27
C VAL A 374 100.55 21.17 9.27
N ALA A 375 100.95 19.90 9.30
CA ALA A 375 102.34 19.48 9.27
C ALA A 375 102.86 19.23 7.84
N ALA A 376 101.98 19.16 6.84
CA ALA A 376 102.36 19.13 5.44
C ALA A 376 103.00 20.46 5.02
N ASN A 377 103.92 20.42 4.04
CA ASN A 377 104.53 21.61 3.46
C ASN A 377 104.30 21.64 1.93
N PRO A 378 103.41 22.51 1.43
CA PRO A 378 102.50 23.40 2.18
C PRO A 378 101.39 22.63 2.95
N PRO A 379 100.79 23.23 4.00
CA PRO A 379 99.67 22.65 4.75
C PRO A 379 98.44 22.34 3.88
N TRP A 380 97.67 21.32 4.26
CA TRP A 380 96.35 21.02 3.67
C TRP A 380 95.25 21.71 4.47
N GLU A 381 94.61 22.70 3.85
CA GLU A 381 93.75 23.67 4.54
C GLU A 381 92.25 23.40 4.35
N SER A 382 91.87 22.51 3.43
CA SER A 382 90.47 22.15 3.22
C SER A 382 90.29 20.68 2.84
N SER A 383 89.12 20.13 3.21
CA SER A 383 88.63 18.84 2.74
C SER A 383 87.31 19.03 2.00
N ILE A 384 87.23 18.49 0.79
CA ILE A 384 86.07 18.65 -0.10
C ILE A 384 85.52 17.26 -0.43
N TYR A 385 84.21 17.11 -0.26
CA TYR A 385 83.47 15.88 -0.50
C TYR A 385 82.53 16.10 -1.67
N ARG A 386 82.63 15.25 -2.71
CA ARG A 386 81.80 15.34 -3.91
C ARG A 386 81.36 13.96 -4.35
N LEU A 387 80.25 13.95 -5.08
CA LEU A 387 79.83 12.80 -5.88
C LEU A 387 79.97 13.20 -7.33
N ASN A 388 80.86 12.53 -8.06
CA ASN A 388 81.02 12.73 -9.49
C ASN A 388 80.12 11.75 -10.23
N ASP A 389 79.29 12.26 -11.13
CA ASP A 389 78.43 11.44 -11.96
C ASP A 389 79.25 10.75 -13.06
N MET A 390 79.29 9.42 -13.04
CA MET A 390 80.00 8.57 -14.01
C MET A 390 79.02 7.81 -14.94
N GLY A 391 77.79 8.31 -15.09
CA GLY A 391 76.73 7.69 -15.89
C GLY A 391 75.88 6.73 -15.08
N THR A 392 76.33 5.49 -14.89
CA THR A 392 75.58 4.42 -14.19
C THR A 392 75.89 4.32 -12.69
N TRP A 393 76.89 5.06 -12.21
CA TRP A 393 77.32 5.10 -10.82
C TRP A 393 77.84 6.50 -10.47
N TRP A 394 77.96 6.79 -9.18
CA TRP A 394 78.64 7.98 -8.65
C TRP A 394 79.99 7.60 -8.06
N SER A 395 81.04 8.34 -8.41
CA SER A 395 82.33 8.23 -7.74
C SER A 395 82.37 9.16 -6.54
N VAL A 396 82.65 8.61 -5.37
CA VAL A 396 82.97 9.40 -4.18
C VAL A 396 84.34 10.03 -4.40
N GLN A 397 84.38 11.37 -4.40
CA GLN A 397 85.62 12.12 -4.43
C GLN A 397 85.79 12.81 -3.10
N ILE A 398 86.84 12.43 -2.38
CA ILE A 398 87.27 13.10 -1.16
C ILE A 398 88.64 13.66 -1.45
N SER A 399 88.77 14.98 -1.46
CA SER A 399 90.03 15.63 -1.81
C SER A 399 90.43 16.65 -0.75
N LEU A 400 91.73 16.73 -0.53
CA LEU A 400 92.38 17.71 0.32
C LEU A 400 93.05 18.75 -0.59
N GLN A 401 93.00 20.02 -0.21
CA GLN A 401 93.64 21.08 -0.99
C GLN A 401 94.67 21.83 -0.13
N ASP A 402 95.86 22.05 -0.68
CA ASP A 402 96.88 22.89 -0.04
C ASP A 402 96.69 24.38 -0.33
N ALA A 403 97.48 25.21 0.35
CA ALA A 403 97.50 26.67 0.16
C ALA A 403 97.87 27.11 -1.27
N ASN A 404 98.51 26.25 -2.06
CA ASN A 404 98.91 26.51 -3.45
C ASN A 404 97.86 26.00 -4.46
N GLY A 405 96.77 25.39 -4.00
CA GLY A 405 95.71 24.83 -4.83
C GLY A 405 95.96 23.41 -5.33
N THR A 406 97.01 22.73 -4.88
CA THR A 406 97.32 21.33 -5.22
C THR A 406 96.32 20.39 -4.53
N TRP A 407 95.86 19.38 -5.27
CA TRP A 407 94.89 18.40 -4.78
C TRP A 407 95.56 17.10 -4.32
N TYR A 408 95.13 16.59 -3.17
CA TYR A 408 95.55 15.32 -2.60
C TYR A 408 94.34 14.42 -2.33
N SER A 409 94.54 13.11 -2.37
CA SER A 409 93.48 12.14 -2.09
C SER A 409 93.12 12.14 -0.60
N GLY A 410 91.83 12.10 -0.29
CA GLY A 410 91.34 11.93 1.09
C GLY A 410 91.77 10.62 1.74
N ASN A 411 92.17 9.63 0.93
CA ASN A 411 92.71 8.36 1.43
C ASN A 411 93.99 8.55 2.25
N THR A 412 94.78 9.60 1.97
CA THR A 412 96.01 9.89 2.71
C THR A 412 95.77 10.23 4.19
N MET A 413 94.56 10.66 4.54
CA MET A 413 94.14 10.93 5.92
C MET A 413 93.08 9.96 6.46
N GLY A 414 92.76 8.89 5.72
CA GLY A 414 91.70 7.95 6.11
C GLY A 414 90.32 8.61 6.19
N LEU A 415 90.06 9.60 5.32
CA LEU A 415 88.76 10.26 5.26
C LEU A 415 87.72 9.36 4.60
N ALA A 416 86.50 9.44 5.11
CA ALA A 416 85.38 8.63 4.68
C ALA A 416 84.07 9.42 4.69
N ALA A 417 83.13 8.98 3.86
CA ALA A 417 81.79 9.54 3.78
C ALA A 417 80.71 8.44 3.79
N GLU A 418 79.53 8.84 4.20
CA GLU A 418 78.30 8.12 3.95
C GLU A 418 77.66 8.65 2.66
N VAL A 419 77.21 7.74 1.80
CA VAL A 419 76.45 8.07 0.59
C VAL A 419 75.07 7.45 0.69
N GLN A 420 74.04 8.29 0.64
CA GLN A 420 72.65 7.86 0.57
C GLN A 420 72.16 8.00 -0.85
N THR A 421 71.79 6.88 -1.47
CA THR A 421 71.17 6.88 -2.79
C THR A 421 69.66 6.95 -2.66
N GLN A 422 69.02 7.72 -3.52
CA GLN A 422 67.62 8.09 -3.41
C GLN A 422 66.94 8.02 -4.77
N CYS A 423 65.63 7.78 -4.76
CA CYS A 423 64.76 8.05 -5.89
C CYS A 423 63.89 9.26 -5.55
N THR A 424 64.02 10.32 -6.34
CA THR A 424 63.19 11.52 -6.24
C THR A 424 62.10 11.48 -7.29
N TYR A 425 60.86 11.64 -6.88
CA TYR A 425 59.68 11.66 -7.75
C TYR A 425 59.17 13.09 -7.90
N SER A 426 58.62 13.43 -9.06
CA SER A 426 57.88 14.69 -9.23
C SER A 426 56.54 14.58 -8.51
N ASN A 427 56.25 15.53 -7.64
CA ASN A 427 54.89 15.72 -7.15
C ASN A 427 54.11 16.44 -8.25
N GLU A 428 53.08 15.79 -8.79
CA GLU A 428 52.05 16.45 -9.60
C GLU A 428 51.06 17.20 -8.72
#